data_AF-H0JYA0-F1
#
_entry.id   AF-H0JYA0-F1
#
_cell.length_a   1.000
_cell.length_b   1.000
_cell.length_c   1.000
_cell.angle_alpha   90.00
_cell.angle_beta   90.00
_cell.angle_gamma   90.00
#
_symmetry.space_group_name_H-M   'P 1'
#
loop_
_entity.id
_entity.type
_entity.pdbx_description
1 polymer ?
#
loop_
_entity_poly.entity_id
_entity_poly.type
_entity_poly.pdbx_seq_one_letter_code
_entity_poly.pdbx_strand_id
1 'polypeptide(L)'
;MIAEHWDDLLRLAGSLKFGHATASLLVGKLSASGRQNTLAAALKEYGALRRTIYAARYLSDPDYRRKISRQLNKGESLHALRRDLLYAHEGMIRARHLEDQTEQAWCLTLTTNAVIAWTTEYYGFAVEQMRRTGQRIDDEVLAHISPAHSANINFFGAIEVDIDAELAQLGPTGYRPLRVRDTLF
;
A
#
# COMPACT_ATOMS: atom_id res chain seq x y z
N MET A 1 19.01 29.04 15.03
CA MET A 1 17.60 28.64 14.81
C MET A 1 17.24 27.23 15.33
N ILE A 2 17.75 26.12 14.77
CA ILE A 2 17.33 24.77 15.25
C ILE A 2 17.81 24.51 16.69
N ALA A 3 19.10 24.73 16.98
CA ALA A 3 19.66 24.50 18.32
C ALA A 3 19.01 25.37 19.40
N GLU A 4 18.71 26.63 19.06
CA GLU A 4 18.05 27.60 19.95
C GLU A 4 16.62 27.20 20.34
N HIS A 5 15.93 26.43 19.49
CA HIS A 5 14.56 25.97 19.71
C HIS A 5 14.47 24.46 19.91
N TRP A 6 15.58 23.80 20.23
CA TRP A 6 15.64 22.33 20.31
C TRP A 6 14.69 21.78 21.38
N ASP A 7 14.66 22.41 22.56
CA ASP A 7 13.80 21.99 23.66
C ASP A 7 12.31 22.15 23.31
N ASP A 8 11.95 23.20 22.57
CA ASP A 8 10.57 23.41 22.11
C ASP A 8 10.16 22.40 21.03
N LEU A 9 11.08 22.04 20.13
CA LEU A 9 10.87 20.96 19.15
C LEU A 9 10.69 19.61 19.84
N LEU A 10 11.48 19.31 20.86
CA LEU A 10 11.35 18.10 21.67
C LEU A 10 10.03 18.08 22.44
N ARG A 11 9.63 19.22 23.03
CA ARG A 11 8.35 19.36 23.73
C ARG A 11 7.18 19.15 22.77
N LEU A 12 7.25 19.70 21.56
CA LEU A 12 6.24 19.49 20.52
C LEU A 12 6.16 18.02 20.12
N ALA A 13 7.30 17.37 19.87
CA ALA A 13 7.36 15.95 19.53
C ALA A 13 6.83 15.05 20.66
N GLY A 14 7.18 15.37 21.92
CA GLY A 14 6.68 14.68 23.10
C GLY A 14 5.17 14.82 23.27
N SER A 15 4.64 16.03 23.16
CA SER A 15 3.20 16.29 23.24
C SER A 15 2.41 15.51 22.19
N LEU A 16 2.95 15.40 20.97
CA LEU A 16 2.33 14.58 19.92
C LEU A 16 2.43 13.08 20.24
N LYS A 17 3.62 12.60 20.63
CA LYS A 17 3.88 11.19 20.90
C LYS A 17 3.05 10.64 22.07
N PHE A 18 2.85 11.44 23.11
CA PHE A 18 2.10 11.06 24.31
C PHE A 18 0.62 11.50 24.27
N GLY A 19 0.15 12.03 23.14
CA GLY A 19 -1.26 12.38 22.94
C GLY A 19 -1.75 13.61 23.70
N HIS A 20 -0.85 14.42 24.28
CA HIS A 20 -1.21 15.69 24.91
C HIS A 20 -1.67 16.77 23.90
N ALA A 21 -1.31 16.61 22.63
CA ALA A 21 -1.80 17.43 21.53
C ALA A 21 -2.03 16.59 20.27
N THR A 22 -3.12 16.87 19.54
CA THR A 22 -3.37 16.26 18.23
C THR A 22 -2.54 16.92 17.14
N ALA A 23 -2.23 16.16 16.08
CA ALA A 23 -1.54 16.69 14.91
C ALA A 23 -2.33 17.86 14.27
N SER A 24 -3.66 17.75 14.20
CA SER A 24 -4.54 18.80 13.66
C SER A 24 -4.45 20.10 14.46
N LEU A 25 -4.44 20.02 15.79
CA LEU A 25 -4.30 21.18 16.67
C LEU A 25 -2.94 21.85 16.53
N LEU A 26 -1.86 21.07 16.45
CA LEU A 26 -0.51 21.60 16.24
C LEU A 26 -0.38 22.29 14.89
N VAL A 27 -0.85 21.66 13.81
CA VAL A 27 -0.83 22.26 12.46
C VAL A 27 -1.67 23.54 12.43
N GLY A 28 -2.86 23.53 13.02
CA GLY A 28 -3.72 24.71 13.13
C GLY A 28 -3.03 25.85 13.87
N LYS A 29 -2.43 25.59 15.03
CA LYS A 29 -1.68 26.58 15.83
C LYS A 29 -0.46 27.14 15.09
N LEU A 30 0.35 26.28 14.48
CA LEU A 30 1.55 26.69 13.75
C LEU A 30 1.22 27.49 12.49
N SER A 31 0.09 27.18 11.83
CA SER A 31 -0.36 27.87 10.61
C SER A 31 -1.11 29.18 10.89
N ALA A 32 -1.85 29.26 12.00
CA ALA A 32 -2.57 30.47 12.43
C ALA A 32 -1.64 31.54 13.01
N SER A 33 -0.51 31.13 13.59
CA SER A 33 0.52 32.06 14.05
C SER A 33 1.21 32.62 12.81
N GLY A 34 1.05 33.92 12.51
CA GLY A 34 1.58 34.56 11.31
C GLY A 34 3.11 34.44 11.14
N ARG A 35 3.64 35.18 10.15
CA ARG A 35 5.02 35.14 9.58
C ARG A 35 6.22 35.16 10.56
N GLN A 36 6.00 35.25 11.87
CA GLN A 36 7.00 35.35 12.95
C GLN A 36 7.06 34.14 13.89
N ASN A 37 6.37 33.03 13.62
CA ASN A 37 6.48 31.84 14.46
C ASN A 37 7.87 31.18 14.32
N THR A 38 8.77 31.46 15.26
CA THR A 38 10.14 30.95 15.30
C THR A 38 10.21 29.44 15.49
N LEU A 39 9.26 28.84 16.21
CA LEU A 39 9.14 27.38 16.34
C LEU A 39 8.72 26.73 15.01
N ALA A 40 7.78 27.34 14.28
CA ALA A 40 7.41 26.87 12.94
C ALA A 40 8.59 26.98 11.96
N ALA A 41 9.37 28.06 12.05
CA ALA A 41 10.60 28.24 11.27
C ALA A 41 11.65 27.17 11.63
N ALA A 42 11.90 26.93 12.92
CA ALA A 42 12.83 25.91 13.38
C ALA A 42 12.39 24.49 12.94
N LEU A 43 11.09 24.19 12.97
CA LEU A 43 10.54 22.93 12.49
C LEU A 43 10.73 22.77 10.97
N LYS A 44 10.54 23.85 10.20
CA LYS A 44 10.78 23.85 8.75
C LYS A 44 12.26 23.59 8.43
N GLU A 45 13.18 24.27 9.11
CA GLU A 45 14.63 24.07 8.95
C GLU A 45 15.05 22.65 9.34
N TYR A 46 14.51 22.11 10.43
CA TYR A 46 14.73 20.71 10.81
C TYR A 46 14.22 19.74 9.73
N GLY A 47 13.05 20.01 9.14
CA GLY A 47 12.51 19.24 8.01
C GLY A 47 13.41 19.31 6.77
N ALA A 48 13.96 20.48 6.45
CA ALA A 48 14.89 20.67 5.34
C ALA A 48 16.21 19.91 5.56
N LEU A 49 16.77 19.96 6.77
CA LEU A 49 17.93 19.15 7.17
C LEU A 49 17.65 17.65 6.99
N ARG A 50 16.51 17.17 7.48
CA ARG A 50 16.10 15.77 7.35
C ARG A 50 15.97 15.33 5.89
N ARG A 51 15.36 16.17 5.05
CA ARG A 51 15.23 15.93 3.61
C ARG A 51 16.60 15.87 2.92
N THR A 52 17.52 16.75 3.29
CA THR A 52 18.89 16.78 2.74
C THR A 52 19.65 15.52 3.11
N ILE A 53 19.61 15.10 4.38
CA ILE A 53 20.24 13.84 4.82
C ILE A 53 19.62 12.65 4.08
N TYR A 54 18.30 12.62 3.93
CA TYR A 54 17.61 11.58 3.17
C TYR A 54 18.09 11.54 1.71
N ALA A 55 18.10 12.67 1.02
CA ALA A 55 18.50 12.77 -0.39
C ALA A 55 19.96 12.36 -0.59
N ALA A 56 20.87 12.83 0.28
CA ALA A 56 22.27 12.45 0.26
C ALA A 56 22.45 10.94 0.40
N ARG A 57 21.78 10.31 1.38
CA ARG A 57 21.80 8.85 1.57
C ARG A 57 21.19 8.10 0.39
N TYR A 58 20.07 8.57 -0.15
CA TYR A 58 19.43 7.95 -1.31
C TYR A 58 20.34 7.95 -2.55
N LEU A 59 21.12 9.02 -2.72
CA LEU A 59 22.08 9.15 -3.83
C LEU A 59 23.36 8.35 -3.61
N SER A 60 23.87 8.26 -2.37
CA SER A 60 25.16 7.63 -2.07
C SER A 60 25.10 6.14 -1.74
N ASP A 61 23.97 5.63 -1.24
CA ASP A 61 23.82 4.25 -0.77
C ASP A 61 22.82 3.47 -1.67
N PRO A 62 23.34 2.58 -2.56
CA PRO A 62 22.50 1.77 -3.43
C PRO A 62 21.54 0.83 -2.68
N ASP A 63 21.94 0.28 -1.53
CA ASP A 63 21.10 -0.65 -0.78
C ASP A 63 19.97 0.07 -0.06
N TYR A 64 20.25 1.27 0.47
CA TYR A 64 19.22 2.17 0.97
C TYR A 64 18.23 2.56 -0.12
N ARG A 65 18.71 2.89 -1.32
CA ARG A 65 17.87 3.18 -2.49
C ARG A 65 16.99 1.99 -2.87
N ARG A 66 17.57 0.79 -3.02
CA ARG A 66 16.83 -0.45 -3.35
C ARG A 66 15.76 -0.75 -2.31
N LYS A 67 16.04 -0.54 -1.02
CA LYS A 67 15.05 -0.72 0.05
C LYS A 67 13.86 0.22 -0.12
N ILE A 68 14.11 1.49 -0.44
CA ILE A 68 13.07 2.49 -0.67
C ILE A 68 12.27 2.14 -1.94
N SER A 69 12.94 1.84 -3.04
CA SER A 69 12.28 1.45 -4.29
C SER A 69 11.40 0.21 -4.11
N ARG A 70 11.83 -0.80 -3.33
CA ARG A 70 10.97 -1.96 -3.03
C ARG A 70 9.68 -1.57 -2.30
N GLN A 71 9.76 -0.66 -1.35
CA GLN A 71 8.56 -0.17 -0.64
C GLN A 71 7.66 0.66 -1.55
N LEU A 72 8.24 1.51 -2.40
CA LEU A 72 7.49 2.28 -3.41
C LEU A 72 6.78 1.34 -4.39
N ASN A 73 7.48 0.37 -4.97
CA ASN A 73 6.90 -0.60 -5.91
C ASN A 73 5.72 -1.36 -5.30
N LYS A 74 5.80 -1.71 -4.00
CA LYS A 74 4.67 -2.34 -3.28
C LYS A 74 3.46 -1.41 -3.24
N GLY A 75 3.66 -0.14 -2.88
CA GLY A 75 2.59 0.87 -2.87
C GLY A 75 2.02 1.11 -4.26
N GLU A 76 2.87 1.26 -5.27
CA GLU A 76 2.48 1.48 -6.66
C GLU A 76 1.68 0.30 -7.23
N SER A 77 2.09 -0.94 -6.96
CA SER A 77 1.35 -2.14 -7.38
C SER A 77 -0.05 -2.17 -6.77
N LEU A 78 -0.15 -1.87 -5.46
CA LEU A 78 -1.43 -1.82 -4.76
C LEU A 78 -2.31 -0.67 -5.27
N HIS A 79 -1.73 0.49 -5.59
CA HIS A 79 -2.45 1.58 -6.22
C HIS A 79 -2.88 1.25 -7.65
N ALA A 80 -2.07 0.51 -8.42
CA ALA A 80 -2.45 0.02 -9.73
C ALA A 80 -3.65 -0.93 -9.64
N LEU A 81 -3.60 -1.93 -8.76
CA LEU A 81 -4.73 -2.83 -8.52
C LEU A 81 -6.01 -2.08 -8.11
N ARG A 82 -5.90 -1.08 -7.23
CA ARG A 82 -7.06 -0.25 -6.85
C ARG A 82 -7.65 0.51 -8.02
N ARG A 83 -6.82 1.02 -8.94
CA ARG A 83 -7.30 1.69 -10.16
C ARG A 83 -8.00 0.71 -11.09
N ASP A 84 -7.45 -0.49 -11.25
CA ASP A 84 -8.06 -1.54 -12.07
C ASP A 84 -9.41 -2.00 -11.49
N LEU A 85 -9.50 -2.16 -10.17
CA LEU A 85 -10.75 -2.50 -9.48
C LEU A 85 -11.82 -1.41 -9.60
N LEU A 86 -11.41 -0.14 -9.56
CA LEU A 86 -12.30 1.01 -9.73
C LEU A 86 -12.34 1.47 -11.19
N TYR A 87 -12.38 0.51 -12.12
CA TYR A 87 -12.33 0.74 -13.56
C TYR A 87 -13.37 1.75 -14.06
N ALA A 88 -14.62 1.65 -13.58
CA ALA A 88 -15.73 2.50 -14.03
C ALA A 88 -15.60 3.99 -13.62
N HIS A 89 -14.65 4.34 -12.75
CA HIS A 89 -14.41 5.71 -12.30
C HIS A 89 -12.94 6.16 -12.42
N GLU A 90 -12.13 5.47 -13.25
CA GLU A 90 -10.71 5.79 -13.44
C GLU A 90 -9.90 5.80 -12.13
N GLY A 91 -10.33 5.06 -11.11
CA GLY A 91 -9.67 5.10 -9.80
C GLY A 91 -10.05 6.30 -8.91
N MET A 92 -11.05 7.10 -9.27
CA MET A 92 -11.48 8.27 -8.47
C MET A 92 -12.77 8.02 -7.70
N ILE A 93 -12.74 8.33 -6.41
CA ILE A 93 -13.93 8.38 -5.54
C ILE A 93 -14.67 9.68 -5.88
N ARG A 94 -15.81 9.59 -6.57
CA ARG A 94 -16.58 10.74 -7.10
C ARG A 94 -17.85 11.07 -6.30
N ALA A 95 -18.06 10.44 -5.15
CA ALA A 95 -19.27 10.68 -4.36
C ALA A 95 -19.32 12.11 -3.79
N ARG A 96 -20.53 12.68 -3.68
CA ARG A 96 -20.73 14.10 -3.30
C ARG A 96 -20.56 14.35 -1.81
N HIS A 97 -20.98 13.40 -0.97
CA HIS A 97 -20.91 13.51 0.48
C HIS A 97 -19.72 12.75 1.04
N LEU A 98 -19.15 13.23 2.16
CA LEU A 98 -18.00 12.61 2.81
C LEU A 98 -18.30 11.17 3.27
N GLU A 99 -19.51 10.91 3.72
CA GLU A 99 -19.96 9.57 4.13
C GLU A 99 -19.89 8.60 2.96
N ASP A 100 -20.50 8.96 1.82
CA ASP A 100 -20.45 8.16 0.60
C ASP A 100 -19.01 7.93 0.08
N GLN A 101 -18.15 8.95 0.18
CA GLN A 101 -16.74 8.82 -0.20
C GLN A 101 -16.00 7.82 0.71
N THR A 102 -16.34 7.85 2.01
CA THR A 102 -15.77 6.96 3.02
C THR A 102 -16.23 5.53 2.78
N GLU A 103 -17.52 5.32 2.52
CA GLU A 103 -18.08 4.01 2.19
C GLU A 103 -17.42 3.42 0.93
N GLN A 104 -17.32 4.20 -0.15
CA GLN A 104 -16.61 3.79 -1.37
C GLN A 104 -15.15 3.41 -1.09
N ALA A 105 -14.44 4.17 -0.24
CA ALA A 105 -13.07 3.88 0.15
C ALA A 105 -12.96 2.56 0.94
N TRP A 106 -13.92 2.29 1.84
CA TRP A 106 -13.97 1.04 2.60
C TRP A 106 -14.26 -0.17 1.72
N CYS A 107 -15.26 -0.08 0.83
CA CYS A 107 -15.58 -1.13 -0.13
C CYS A 107 -14.38 -1.43 -1.04
N LEU A 108 -13.75 -0.40 -1.61
CA LEU A 108 -12.55 -0.58 -2.43
C LEU A 108 -11.41 -1.24 -1.64
N THR A 109 -11.22 -0.85 -0.38
CA THR A 109 -10.21 -1.47 0.50
C THR A 109 -10.52 -2.95 0.75
N LEU A 110 -11.77 -3.28 1.05
CA LEU A 110 -12.22 -4.66 1.26
C LEU A 110 -11.97 -5.52 0.02
N THR A 111 -12.42 -5.06 -1.15
CA THR A 111 -12.24 -5.79 -2.42
C THR A 111 -10.77 -5.95 -2.78
N THR A 112 -9.95 -4.90 -2.60
CA THR A 112 -8.50 -4.97 -2.84
C THR A 112 -7.85 -6.04 -1.95
N ASN A 113 -8.21 -6.06 -0.67
CA ASN A 113 -7.67 -7.03 0.27
C ASN A 113 -8.12 -8.46 -0.05
N ALA A 114 -9.38 -8.65 -0.45
CA ALA A 114 -9.90 -9.95 -0.86
C ALA A 114 -9.14 -10.51 -2.08
N VAL A 115 -8.90 -9.66 -3.08
CA VAL A 115 -8.10 -10.01 -4.26
C VAL A 115 -6.67 -10.37 -3.89
N ILE A 116 -6.02 -9.56 -3.05
CA ILE A 116 -4.64 -9.82 -2.61
C ILE A 116 -4.56 -11.14 -1.83
N ALA A 117 -5.51 -11.38 -0.91
CA ALA A 117 -5.56 -12.60 -0.12
C ALA A 117 -5.73 -13.83 -1.02
N TRP A 118 -6.71 -13.78 -1.93
CA TRP A 118 -6.93 -14.85 -2.90
C TRP A 118 -5.70 -15.12 -3.77
N THR A 119 -5.10 -14.06 -4.33
CA THR A 119 -3.93 -14.20 -5.21
C THR A 119 -2.73 -14.76 -4.46
N THR A 120 -2.51 -14.32 -3.20
CA THR A 120 -1.42 -14.82 -2.35
C THR A 120 -1.58 -16.31 -2.06
N GLU A 121 -2.80 -16.75 -1.75
CA GLU A 121 -3.09 -18.16 -1.48
C GLU A 121 -2.84 -19.03 -2.72
N TYR A 122 -3.33 -18.62 -3.89
CA TYR A 122 -3.13 -19.36 -5.13
C TYR A 122 -1.68 -19.36 -5.62
N TYR A 123 -0.92 -18.30 -5.32
CA TYR A 123 0.52 -18.28 -5.50
C TYR A 123 1.20 -19.35 -4.64
N GLY A 124 0.77 -19.50 -3.38
CA GLY A 124 1.22 -20.57 -2.49
C GLY A 124 1.01 -21.95 -3.10
N PHE A 125 -0.21 -22.24 -3.60
CA PHE A 125 -0.49 -23.52 -4.27
C PHE A 125 0.33 -23.71 -5.54
N ALA A 126 0.49 -22.68 -6.36
CA ALA A 126 1.27 -22.78 -7.59
C ALA A 126 2.74 -23.12 -7.30
N VAL A 127 3.35 -22.43 -6.31
CA VAL A 127 4.72 -22.68 -5.88
C VAL A 127 4.87 -24.09 -5.31
N GLU A 128 3.91 -24.54 -4.49
CA GLU A 128 3.94 -25.89 -3.93
C GLU A 128 3.84 -26.96 -5.04
N GLN A 129 2.93 -26.77 -6.00
CA GLN A 129 2.80 -27.69 -7.14
C GLN A 129 4.09 -27.73 -7.96
N MET A 130 4.69 -26.58 -8.28
CA MET A 130 5.95 -26.51 -9.04
C MET A 130 7.11 -27.17 -8.29
N ARG A 131 7.20 -26.99 -6.97
CA ARG A 131 8.19 -27.69 -6.13
C ARG A 131 7.99 -29.20 -6.15
N ARG A 132 6.73 -29.67 -6.08
CA ARG A 132 6.38 -31.10 -6.17
C ARG A 132 6.71 -31.71 -7.53
N THR A 133 6.65 -30.95 -8.63
CA THR A 133 7.06 -31.41 -9.97
C THR A 133 8.57 -31.35 -10.20
N GLY A 134 9.36 -31.04 -9.16
CA GLY A 134 10.82 -31.05 -9.20
C GLY A 134 11.45 -29.73 -9.62
N GLN A 135 10.67 -28.65 -9.79
CA GLN A 135 11.22 -27.33 -10.08
C GLN A 135 11.76 -26.69 -8.81
N ARG A 136 13.01 -26.23 -8.84
CA ARG A 136 13.60 -25.46 -7.76
C ARG A 136 13.11 -24.01 -7.81
N ILE A 137 12.40 -23.59 -6.77
CA ILE A 137 11.96 -22.21 -6.58
C ILE A 137 12.56 -21.70 -5.27
N ASP A 138 13.54 -20.81 -5.38
CA ASP A 138 14.21 -20.19 -4.23
C ASP A 138 13.30 -19.14 -3.57
N ASP A 139 13.24 -19.13 -2.24
CA ASP A 139 12.42 -18.18 -1.47
C ASP A 139 12.84 -16.73 -1.70
N GLU A 140 14.10 -16.48 -2.07
CA GLU A 140 14.60 -15.16 -2.44
C GLU A 140 13.86 -14.59 -3.65
N VAL A 141 13.55 -15.42 -4.65
CA VAL A 141 12.77 -15.01 -5.82
C VAL A 141 11.32 -14.70 -5.43
N LEU A 142 10.74 -15.48 -4.52
CA LEU A 142 9.40 -15.24 -4.01
C LEU A 142 9.31 -13.93 -3.21
N ALA A 143 10.40 -13.47 -2.60
CA ALA A 143 10.41 -12.15 -1.95
C ALA A 143 10.27 -10.97 -2.93
N HIS A 144 10.38 -11.23 -4.24
CA HIS A 144 10.25 -10.24 -5.31
C HIS A 144 8.91 -10.28 -6.05
N ILE A 145 8.03 -11.23 -5.78
CA ILE A 145 6.70 -11.28 -6.40
C ILE A 145 5.69 -10.45 -5.59
N SER A 146 4.79 -9.79 -6.30
CA SER A 146 3.71 -9.01 -5.68
C SER A 146 2.37 -9.70 -5.98
N PRO A 147 1.52 -9.97 -4.97
CA PRO A 147 0.16 -10.46 -5.19
C PRO A 147 -0.81 -9.36 -5.65
N ALA A 148 -0.36 -8.11 -5.72
CA ALA A 148 -1.17 -6.95 -6.08
C ALA A 148 -1.17 -6.70 -7.60
N HIS A 149 -1.50 -7.73 -8.38
CA HIS A 149 -1.73 -7.61 -9.82
C HIS A 149 -3.16 -8.05 -10.16
N SER A 150 -3.59 -7.70 -11.36
CA SER A 150 -4.99 -7.78 -11.78
C SER A 150 -5.20 -8.66 -13.01
N ALA A 151 -4.13 -9.15 -13.64
CA ALA A 151 -4.17 -9.87 -14.93
C ALA A 151 -5.04 -11.14 -14.94
N ASN A 152 -5.24 -11.76 -13.78
CA ASN A 152 -6.05 -12.97 -13.59
C ASN A 152 -7.53 -12.68 -13.29
N ILE A 153 -7.95 -11.41 -13.26
CA ILE A 153 -9.26 -10.99 -12.78
C ILE A 153 -10.00 -10.29 -13.91
N ASN A 154 -11.26 -10.68 -14.11
CA ASN A 154 -12.16 -9.96 -15.01
C ASN A 154 -12.93 -8.91 -14.21
N PHE A 155 -12.74 -7.63 -14.55
CA PHE A 155 -13.46 -6.51 -13.94
C PHE A 155 -14.63 -6.00 -14.80
N PHE A 156 -14.80 -6.56 -15.99
CA PHE A 156 -15.71 -6.04 -16.99
C PHE A 156 -17.00 -6.85 -17.08
N GLY A 157 -18.09 -6.12 -17.31
CA GLY A 157 -19.42 -6.70 -17.51
C GLY A 157 -20.19 -6.91 -16.22
N ALA A 158 -21.36 -7.57 -16.35
CA ALA A 158 -22.12 -8.06 -15.21
C ALA A 158 -21.56 -9.43 -14.83
N ILE A 159 -21.17 -9.59 -13.57
CA ILE A 159 -20.74 -10.86 -13.00
C ILE A 159 -21.95 -11.43 -12.26
N GLU A 160 -22.63 -12.38 -12.89
CA GLU A 160 -23.65 -13.18 -12.22
C GLU A 160 -22.95 -14.36 -11.55
N VAL A 161 -23.10 -14.48 -10.23
CA VAL A 161 -22.46 -15.51 -9.43
C VAL A 161 -23.52 -16.50 -8.97
N ASP A 162 -23.55 -17.66 -9.61
CA ASP A 162 -24.28 -18.83 -9.09
C ASP A 162 -23.44 -19.45 -7.97
N ILE A 163 -23.84 -19.20 -6.73
CA ILE A 163 -23.09 -19.61 -5.54
C ILE A 163 -22.98 -21.13 -5.49
N ASP A 164 -24.06 -21.86 -5.77
CA ASP A 164 -24.09 -23.32 -5.65
C ASP A 164 -23.20 -23.96 -6.73
N ALA A 165 -23.25 -23.46 -7.96
CA ALA A 165 -22.39 -23.92 -9.04
C ALA A 165 -20.90 -23.60 -8.78
N GLU A 166 -20.60 -22.48 -8.14
CA GLU A 166 -19.21 -22.10 -7.83
C GLU A 166 -18.64 -22.88 -6.64
N LEU A 167 -19.48 -23.21 -5.65
CA LEU A 167 -19.10 -24.10 -4.54
C LEU A 167 -18.90 -25.54 -5.03
N ALA A 168 -19.70 -26.00 -5.98
CA ALA A 168 -19.56 -27.34 -6.56
C ALA A 168 -18.23 -27.54 -7.34
N GLN A 169 -17.60 -26.46 -7.80
CA GLN A 169 -16.30 -26.49 -8.48
C GLN A 169 -15.10 -26.59 -7.53
N LEU A 170 -15.32 -26.47 -6.21
CA LEU A 170 -14.24 -26.56 -5.24
C LEU A 170 -13.76 -28.01 -5.10
N GLY A 171 -12.44 -28.19 -5.09
CA GLY A 171 -11.83 -29.48 -4.83
C GLY A 171 -11.94 -29.90 -3.35
N PRO A 172 -11.39 -31.07 -3.00
CA PRO A 172 -11.44 -31.61 -1.63
C PRO A 172 -10.82 -30.69 -0.56
N THR A 173 -9.96 -29.76 -0.98
CA THR A 173 -9.30 -28.77 -0.13
C THR A 173 -10.09 -27.47 0.04
N GLY A 174 -11.26 -27.34 -0.60
CA GLY A 174 -12.06 -26.12 -0.60
C GLY A 174 -11.57 -25.04 -1.56
N TYR A 175 -10.63 -25.37 -2.46
CA TYR A 175 -10.09 -24.45 -3.46
C TYR A 175 -10.39 -24.93 -4.88
N ARG A 176 -10.46 -24.00 -5.83
CA ARG A 176 -10.55 -24.35 -7.24
C ARG A 176 -9.21 -24.93 -7.70
N PRO A 177 -9.22 -25.94 -8.59
CA PRO A 177 -7.98 -26.47 -9.17
C PRO A 177 -7.15 -25.38 -9.86
N LEU A 178 -5.83 -25.52 -9.80
CA LEU A 178 -4.92 -24.64 -10.54
C LEU A 178 -5.14 -24.81 -12.04
N ARG A 179 -5.26 -23.68 -12.74
CA ARG A 179 -5.34 -23.67 -14.21
C ARG A 179 -3.94 -23.87 -14.78
N VAL A 180 -3.57 -25.12 -15.01
CA VAL A 180 -2.34 -25.44 -15.73
C VAL A 180 -2.60 -25.14 -17.21
N ARG A 181 -1.96 -24.10 -17.75
CA ARG A 181 -1.90 -23.92 -19.20
C ARG A 181 -0.80 -24.85 -19.73
N ASP A 182 -1.19 -25.89 -20.45
CA ASP A 182 -0.29 -26.59 -21.36
C ASP A 182 0.10 -25.60 -22.46
N THR A 183 1.20 -24.88 -22.27
CA THR A 183 1.72 -23.96 -23.29
C THR A 183 3.10 -24.45 -23.71
N LEU A 184 3.07 -25.31 -24.74
CA LEU A 184 3.93 -25.07 -25.89
C LEU A 184 3.47 -23.72 -26.46
N PHE A 185 4.41 -22.78 -26.65
CA PHE A 185 4.25 -21.38 -27.08
C PHE A 185 4.10 -20.33 -25.97
#